data_AF-A0A7V7EB86-F1
#
_entry.id   AF-A0A7V7EB86-F1
#
_cell.length_a   1.000
_cell.length_b   1.000
_cell.length_c   1.000
_cell.angle_alpha   90.00
_cell.angle_beta   90.00
_cell.angle_gamma   90.00
#
_symmetry.space_group_name_H-M   'P 1'
#
loop_
_entity.id
_entity.type
_entity.pdbx_description
1 polymer ?
#
loop_
_entity_poly.entity_id
_entity_poly.type
_entity_poly.pdbx_seq_one_letter_code
_entity_poly.pdbx_strand_id
1 'polypeptide(L)'
;MDERQWRHSAESLKEVAVEAQAYDLCLVLEPINRYESFLINTAAQAERLIEMIDEPNLRIQLDTFHMNIEENDFQTPIRSLGEKLVHFHVAENHRGRFGQGTVPWDAVFSALAEIHYRGAIVIETFVPEVAEVAQAAAIWRRMAPSADAIAREGLAFIRRMAERYDL
;
A
#
# COMPACT_ATOMS: atom_id res chain seq x y z
N MET A 1 13.72 -17.14 6.78
CA MET A 1 14.30 -15.79 6.94
C MET A 1 15.18 -15.79 8.18
N ASP A 2 16.30 -15.07 8.19
CA ASP A 2 17.13 -14.94 9.40
C ASP A 2 16.41 -14.02 10.40
N GLU A 3 16.12 -14.53 11.60
CA GLU A 3 15.52 -13.75 12.71
C GLU A 3 16.37 -12.54 13.11
N ARG A 4 17.68 -12.53 12.78
CA ARG A 4 18.55 -11.38 12.98
C ARG A 4 18.10 -10.17 12.16
N GLN A 5 17.66 -10.37 10.91
CA GLN A 5 17.24 -9.27 10.03
C GLN A 5 15.96 -8.61 10.54
N TRP A 6 15.00 -9.42 11.02
CA TRP A 6 13.78 -8.94 11.67
C TRP A 6 14.09 -8.11 12.91
N ARG A 7 14.98 -8.59 13.78
CA ARG A 7 15.38 -7.89 14.99
C ARG A 7 16.06 -6.55 14.68
N HIS A 8 17.03 -6.54 13.75
CA HIS A 8 17.71 -5.31 13.37
C HIS A 8 16.75 -4.27 12.78
N SER A 9 15.79 -4.70 11.94
CA SER A 9 14.77 -3.82 11.39
C SER A 9 13.86 -3.27 12.50
N ALA A 10 13.44 -4.12 13.45
CA ALA A 10 12.58 -3.70 14.55
C ALA A 10 13.30 -2.69 15.47
N GLU A 11 14.54 -2.97 15.88
CA GLU A 11 15.35 -2.07 16.72
C GLU A 11 15.53 -0.71 16.04
N SER A 12 15.91 -0.70 14.75
CA SER A 12 16.15 0.54 14.01
C SER A 12 14.86 1.35 13.80
N LEU A 13 13.76 0.68 13.41
CA LEU A 13 12.48 1.37 13.20
C LEU A 13 11.86 1.86 14.51
N LYS A 14 12.13 1.20 15.64
CA LYS A 14 11.70 1.68 16.97
C LYS A 14 12.32 3.03 17.29
N GLU A 15 13.63 3.20 17.05
CA GLU A 15 14.31 4.48 17.27
C GLU A 15 13.67 5.60 16.43
N VAL A 16 13.38 5.33 15.16
CA VAL A 16 12.71 6.31 14.28
C VAL A 16 11.27 6.58 14.73
N ALA A 17 10.53 5.56 15.15
CA ALA A 17 9.16 5.69 15.63
C ALA A 17 9.09 6.57 16.89
N VAL A 18 9.98 6.34 17.85
CA VAL A 18 10.08 7.14 19.09
C VAL A 18 10.40 8.61 18.76
N GLU A 19 11.35 8.87 17.87
CA GLU A 19 11.66 10.25 17.46
C GLU A 19 10.48 10.90 16.74
N ALA A 20 9.79 10.17 15.85
CA ALA A 20 8.63 10.66 15.11
C ALA A 20 7.46 11.08 16.03
N GLN A 21 7.31 10.48 17.21
CA GLN A 21 6.29 10.89 18.20
C GLN A 21 6.51 12.34 18.68
N ALA A 22 7.75 12.81 18.77
CA ALA A 22 8.03 14.19 19.17
C ALA A 22 7.52 15.23 18.16
N TYR A 23 7.21 14.80 16.93
CA TYR A 23 6.69 15.64 15.85
C TYR A 23 5.24 15.33 15.49
N ASP A 24 4.54 14.52 16.30
CA ASP A 24 3.16 14.08 16.02
C ASP A 24 3.04 13.36 14.67
N LEU A 25 4.08 12.59 14.29
CA LEU A 25 4.13 11.85 13.03
C LEU A 25 3.80 10.37 13.24
N CYS A 26 2.92 9.86 12.39
CA CYS A 26 2.68 8.43 12.23
C CYS A 26 3.61 7.86 11.16
N LEU A 27 4.38 6.84 11.52
CA LEU A 27 5.14 6.04 10.56
C LEU A 27 4.24 4.93 10.01
N VAL A 28 4.43 4.61 8.73
CA VAL A 28 3.60 3.64 8.05
C VAL A 28 4.49 2.64 7.31
N LEU A 29 4.32 1.36 7.63
CA LEU A 29 5.05 0.27 7.00
C LEU A 29 4.27 -0.26 5.79
N GLU A 30 4.93 -0.32 4.64
CA GLU A 30 4.37 -0.90 3.41
C GLU A 30 4.98 -2.28 3.13
N PRO A 31 4.18 -3.36 3.12
CA PRO A 31 4.58 -4.59 2.47
C PRO A 31 4.63 -4.39 0.95
N ILE A 32 5.81 -4.59 0.38
CA ILE A 32 6.03 -4.50 -1.08
C ILE A 32 6.41 -5.86 -1.64
N ASN A 33 6.25 -6.06 -2.95
CA ASN A 33 6.44 -7.38 -3.55
C ASN A 33 7.90 -7.89 -3.43
N ARG A 34 8.08 -9.20 -3.63
CA ARG A 34 9.36 -9.92 -3.51
C ARG A 34 10.49 -9.41 -4.42
N TYR A 35 10.16 -8.62 -5.44
CA TYR A 35 11.15 -8.04 -6.35
C TYR A 35 11.70 -6.71 -5.85
N GLU A 36 11.01 -6.08 -4.89
CA GLU A 36 11.36 -4.76 -4.35
C GLU A 36 11.85 -4.83 -2.89
N SER A 37 11.40 -5.84 -2.12
CA SER A 37 11.94 -6.13 -0.79
C SER A 37 12.00 -7.64 -0.55
N PHE A 38 12.97 -8.06 0.24
CA PHE A 38 13.07 -9.46 0.68
C PHE A 38 12.44 -9.69 2.07
N LEU A 39 12.14 -8.65 2.84
CA LEU A 39 11.83 -8.79 4.27
C LEU A 39 10.32 -8.82 4.55
N ILE A 40 9.61 -7.79 4.10
CA ILE A 40 8.17 -7.57 4.37
C ILE A 40 7.43 -7.49 3.05
N ASN A 41 6.66 -8.54 2.75
CA ASN A 41 5.95 -8.73 1.49
C ASN A 41 4.44 -8.93 1.64
N THR A 42 3.96 -9.26 2.84
CA THR A 42 2.53 -9.46 3.13
C THR A 42 2.07 -8.63 4.32
N ALA A 43 0.77 -8.38 4.41
CA ALA A 43 0.11 -7.72 5.54
C ALA A 43 0.42 -8.43 6.87
N ALA A 44 0.40 -9.76 6.89
CA ALA A 44 0.71 -10.55 8.08
C ALA A 44 2.18 -10.38 8.53
N GLN A 45 3.11 -10.23 7.58
CA GLN A 45 4.51 -9.94 7.88
C GLN A 45 4.70 -8.52 8.43
N ALA A 46 4.00 -7.53 7.86
CA ALA A 46 4.01 -6.17 8.40
C ALA A 46 3.41 -6.11 9.80
N GLU A 47 2.28 -6.77 10.04
CA GLU A 47 1.65 -6.89 11.35
C GLU A 47 2.63 -7.48 12.39
N ARG A 48 3.29 -8.59 12.05
CA ARG A 48 4.34 -9.16 12.88
C ARG A 48 5.44 -8.15 13.21
N LEU A 49 5.92 -7.38 12.22
CA LEU A 49 7.02 -6.44 12.45
C LEU A 49 6.60 -5.29 13.37
N ILE A 50 5.41 -4.71 13.16
CA ILE A 50 4.94 -3.62 14.03
C ILE A 50 4.67 -4.10 15.47
N GLU A 51 4.23 -5.35 15.64
CA GLU A 51 4.06 -5.98 16.96
C GLU A 51 5.41 -6.23 17.66
N MET A 52 6.46 -6.55 16.90
CA MET A 52 7.81 -6.66 17.44
C MET A 52 8.38 -5.30 17.89
N ILE A 53 8.01 -4.22 17.20
CA ILE A 53 8.47 -2.86 17.50
C ILE A 53 7.74 -2.27 18.71
N ASP A 54 6.44 -2.56 18.81
CA ASP A 54 5.55 -2.16 19.92
C ASP A 54 5.58 -0.65 20.17
N GLU A 55 5.28 0.14 19.13
CA GLU A 55 5.18 1.61 19.20
C GLU A 55 3.81 2.12 18.71
N PRO A 56 3.17 3.04 19.44
CA PRO A 56 1.79 3.45 19.19
C PRO A 56 1.61 4.30 17.94
N ASN A 57 2.67 4.89 17.37
CA ASN A 57 2.62 5.69 16.14
C ASN A 57 3.12 4.94 14.89
N LEU A 58 3.36 3.63 14.99
CA LEU A 58 3.69 2.79 13.84
C LEU A 58 2.45 2.04 13.36
N ARG A 59 2.11 2.20 12.08
CA ARG A 59 0.91 1.64 11.44
C ARG A 59 1.27 1.02 10.09
N ILE A 60 0.28 0.53 9.35
CA ILE A 60 0.48 -0.19 8.09
C ILE A 60 -0.22 0.54 6.95
N GLN A 61 0.40 0.49 5.77
CA GLN A 61 -0.23 0.77 4.50
C GLN A 61 -0.24 -0.46 3.63
N LEU A 62 -1.29 -0.56 2.81
CA LEU A 62 -1.39 -1.60 1.80
C LEU A 62 -1.51 -0.95 0.42
N ASP A 63 -1.03 -1.68 -0.58
CA ASP A 63 -1.05 -1.28 -1.99
C ASP A 63 -1.60 -2.42 -2.84
N THR A 64 -2.60 -2.12 -3.67
CA THR A 64 -3.27 -3.16 -4.48
C THR A 64 -2.36 -3.83 -5.52
N PHE A 65 -1.33 -3.15 -6.04
CA PHE A 65 -0.34 -3.76 -6.93
C PHE A 65 0.53 -4.78 -6.18
N HIS A 66 1.01 -4.46 -4.99
CA HIS A 66 1.83 -5.39 -4.19
C HIS A 66 0.99 -6.57 -3.69
N MET A 67 -0.21 -6.30 -3.19
CA MET A 67 -1.16 -7.34 -2.78
C MET A 67 -1.49 -8.31 -3.91
N ASN A 68 -1.64 -7.82 -5.15
CA ASN A 68 -1.92 -8.65 -6.32
C ASN A 68 -0.84 -9.72 -6.60
N ILE A 69 0.38 -9.53 -6.09
CA ILE A 69 1.50 -10.46 -6.29
C ILE A 69 1.67 -11.40 -5.09
N GLU A 70 1.53 -10.88 -3.87
CA GLU A 70 1.96 -11.58 -2.65
C GLU A 70 0.83 -12.14 -1.80
N GLU A 71 -0.36 -11.55 -1.85
CA GLU A 71 -1.51 -11.97 -1.04
C GLU A 71 -2.32 -13.07 -1.75
N ASN A 72 -2.95 -13.94 -0.96
CA ASN A 72 -3.84 -14.98 -1.49
C ASN A 72 -5.16 -14.39 -2.03
N ASP A 73 -5.60 -13.29 -1.42
CA ASP A 73 -6.80 -12.54 -1.79
C ASP A 73 -6.69 -11.10 -1.26
N PHE A 74 -7.58 -10.20 -1.70
CA PHE A 74 -7.53 -8.79 -1.31
C PHE A 74 -8.28 -8.47 -0.02
N GLN A 75 -9.26 -9.28 0.36
CA GLN A 75 -10.19 -8.94 1.45
C GLN A 75 -9.62 -9.34 2.81
N THR A 76 -9.03 -10.53 2.91
CA THR A 76 -8.43 -11.07 4.12
C THR A 76 -7.37 -10.14 4.74
N PRO A 77 -6.34 -9.68 4.00
CA PRO A 77 -5.33 -8.77 4.55
C PRO A 77 -5.91 -7.40 4.98
N ILE A 78 -6.88 -6.86 4.25
CA ILE A 78 -7.53 -5.58 4.63
C ILE A 78 -8.31 -5.75 5.93
N ARG A 79 -9.13 -6.81 6.01
CA ARG A 79 -9.94 -7.11 7.20
C ARG A 79 -9.09 -7.40 8.43
N SER A 80 -7.99 -8.14 8.28
CA SER A 80 -7.15 -8.54 9.41
C SER A 80 -6.47 -7.34 10.07
N LEU A 81 -6.08 -6.34 9.28
CA LEU A 81 -5.40 -5.15 9.81
C LEU A 81 -6.36 -4.21 10.55
N GLY A 82 -7.61 -4.08 10.10
CA GLY A 82 -8.60 -3.21 10.73
C GLY A 82 -8.07 -1.79 10.95
N GLU A 83 -8.08 -1.32 12.21
CA GLU A 83 -7.59 0.01 12.60
C GLU A 83 -6.08 0.21 12.44
N LYS A 84 -5.30 -0.88 12.27
CA LYS A 84 -3.84 -0.79 12.01
C LYS A 84 -3.56 -0.27 10.59
N LEU A 85 -4.52 -0.40 9.67
CA LEU A 85 -4.43 0.12 8.31
C LEU A 85 -4.83 1.60 8.29
N VAL A 86 -3.88 2.49 8.03
CA VAL A 86 -4.11 3.95 8.08
C VAL A 86 -3.87 4.66 6.76
N HIS A 87 -3.23 4.00 5.80
CA HIS A 87 -2.97 4.52 4.47
C HIS A 87 -3.19 3.43 3.43
N PHE A 88 -3.70 3.77 2.25
CA PHE A 88 -4.01 2.78 1.23
C PHE A 88 -3.65 3.31 -0.15
N HIS A 89 -2.65 2.68 -0.77
CA HIS A 89 -2.34 2.93 -2.16
C HIS A 89 -3.26 2.11 -3.07
N VAL A 90 -3.71 2.76 -4.14
CA VAL A 90 -4.44 2.11 -5.22
C VAL A 90 -3.62 2.22 -6.50
N ALA A 91 -3.27 1.06 -7.02
CA ALA A 91 -2.55 0.85 -8.26
C ALA A 91 -3.12 -0.38 -8.96
N GLU A 92 -3.40 -0.27 -10.26
CA GLU A 92 -3.82 -1.42 -11.05
C GLU A 92 -2.70 -2.49 -11.13
N ASN A 93 -3.01 -3.74 -11.45
CA ASN A 93 -2.02 -4.84 -11.47
C ASN A 93 -0.79 -4.58 -12.36
N HIS A 94 -0.94 -3.72 -13.37
CA HIS A 94 0.14 -3.28 -14.26
C HIS A 94 0.51 -1.80 -14.06
N ARG A 95 0.13 -1.21 -12.93
CA ARG A 95 0.31 0.20 -12.52
C ARG A 95 -0.19 1.25 -13.53
N GLY A 96 -1.13 0.84 -14.39
CA GLY A 96 -1.70 1.66 -15.45
C GLY A 96 -3.08 2.19 -15.12
N ARG A 97 -3.90 2.43 -16.16
CA ARG A 97 -5.25 2.98 -16.01
C ARG A 97 -6.15 2.03 -15.21
N PHE A 98 -6.89 2.59 -14.26
CA PHE A 98 -7.81 1.86 -13.39
C PHE A 98 -8.96 1.20 -14.14
N GLY A 99 -9.31 -0.02 -13.75
CA GLY A 99 -10.41 -0.79 -14.32
C GLY A 99 -10.09 -1.42 -15.68
N GLN A 100 -8.82 -1.38 -16.11
CA GLN A 100 -8.34 -2.04 -17.32
C GLN A 100 -7.41 -3.22 -17.02
N GLY A 101 -7.18 -3.50 -15.74
CA GLY A 101 -6.36 -4.61 -15.28
C GLY A 101 -7.18 -5.70 -14.59
N THR A 102 -6.56 -6.32 -13.58
CA THR A 102 -7.10 -7.51 -12.91
C THR A 102 -7.38 -7.31 -11.42
N VAL A 103 -7.14 -6.12 -10.85
CA VAL A 103 -7.46 -5.86 -9.45
C VAL A 103 -8.98 -5.96 -9.24
N PRO A 104 -9.47 -6.77 -8.29
CA PRO A 104 -10.90 -6.93 -8.02
C PRO A 104 -11.42 -5.76 -7.17
N TRP A 105 -11.61 -4.60 -7.81
CA TRP A 105 -11.92 -3.34 -7.13
C TRP A 105 -13.15 -3.40 -6.20
N ASP A 106 -14.20 -4.13 -6.57
CA ASP A 106 -15.37 -4.32 -5.71
C ASP A 106 -15.02 -5.07 -4.41
N ALA A 107 -14.12 -6.07 -4.47
CA ALA A 107 -13.66 -6.78 -3.29
C ALA A 107 -12.80 -5.90 -2.38
N VAL A 108 -11.90 -5.09 -2.97
CA VAL A 108 -11.05 -4.13 -2.25
C VAL A 108 -11.89 -3.11 -1.50
N PHE A 109 -12.78 -2.40 -2.20
CA PHE A 109 -13.58 -1.34 -1.59
C PHE A 109 -14.63 -1.87 -0.62
N SER A 110 -15.20 -3.06 -0.85
CA SER A 110 -16.05 -3.74 0.14
C SER A 110 -15.28 -4.01 1.43
N ALA A 111 -14.06 -4.55 1.35
CA ALA A 111 -13.26 -4.85 2.54
C ALA A 111 -12.86 -3.57 3.31
N LEU A 112 -12.53 -2.48 2.61
CA LEU A 112 -12.27 -1.18 3.22
C LEU A 112 -13.51 -0.63 3.94
N ALA A 113 -14.70 -0.76 3.35
CA ALA A 113 -15.95 -0.34 3.97
C ALA A 113 -16.29 -1.17 5.22
N GLU A 114 -16.05 -2.48 5.17
CA GLU A 114 -16.28 -3.41 6.28
C GLU A 114 -15.42 -3.11 7.52
N ILE A 115 -14.21 -2.59 7.33
CA ILE A 115 -13.35 -2.13 8.45
C ILE A 115 -13.59 -0.65 8.81
N HIS A 116 -14.60 -0.01 8.21
CA HIS A 116 -14.88 1.41 8.36
C HIS A 116 -13.66 2.30 8.10
N TYR A 117 -12.90 1.99 7.04
CA TYR A 117 -11.69 2.74 6.71
C TYR A 117 -12.00 4.23 6.47
N ARG A 118 -11.20 5.11 7.06
CA ARG A 118 -11.30 6.59 6.92
C ARG A 118 -9.97 7.26 6.57
N GLY A 119 -8.93 6.47 6.32
CA GLY A 119 -7.62 6.97 5.92
C GLY A 119 -7.60 7.43 4.47
N ALA A 120 -6.44 7.90 4.00
CA ALA A 120 -6.28 8.36 2.64
C ALA A 120 -6.16 7.19 1.65
N ILE A 121 -6.94 7.27 0.56
CA ILE A 121 -6.80 6.40 -0.62
C ILE A 121 -6.01 7.18 -1.68
N VAL A 122 -4.80 6.74 -1.99
CA VAL A 122 -3.84 7.48 -2.83
C VAL A 122 -3.55 6.70 -4.11
N ILE A 123 -3.64 7.38 -5.25
CA ILE A 123 -3.22 6.81 -6.54
C ILE A 123 -1.71 6.70 -6.55
N GLU A 124 -1.21 5.48 -6.70
CA GLU A 124 0.19 5.24 -7.01
C GLU A 124 0.33 4.74 -8.46
N THR A 125 0.98 5.55 -9.30
CA THR A 125 1.24 5.19 -10.69
C THR A 125 2.49 5.89 -11.18
N PHE A 126 3.11 5.32 -12.21
CA PHE A 126 4.41 5.74 -12.70
C PHE A 126 4.35 5.93 -14.20
N VAL A 127 5.00 7.00 -14.66
CA VAL A 127 5.11 7.33 -16.07
C VAL A 127 6.59 7.31 -16.46
N PRO A 128 6.94 6.81 -17.67
CA PRO A 128 8.34 6.73 -18.11
C PRO A 128 9.09 8.08 -18.10
N GLU A 129 8.36 9.20 -18.17
CA GLU A 129 8.90 10.55 -18.16
C GLU A 129 9.57 10.92 -16.82
N VAL A 130 9.25 10.20 -15.72
CA VAL A 130 9.92 10.35 -14.42
C VAL A 130 10.96 9.23 -14.27
N ALA A 131 12.13 9.45 -14.88
CA ALA A 131 13.11 8.39 -15.16
C ALA A 131 13.58 7.60 -13.93
N GLU A 132 13.90 8.27 -12.82
CA GLU A 132 14.42 7.60 -11.61
C GLU A 132 13.41 6.62 -11.03
N VAL A 133 12.17 7.07 -10.89
CA VAL A 133 11.08 6.26 -10.32
C VAL A 133 10.65 5.17 -11.31
N ALA A 134 10.62 5.49 -12.60
CA ALA A 134 10.34 4.50 -13.65
C ALA A 134 11.39 3.38 -13.67
N GLN A 135 12.66 3.69 -13.43
CA GLN A 135 13.73 2.70 -13.35
C GLN A 135 13.57 1.81 -12.12
N ALA A 136 13.33 2.39 -10.94
CA ALA A 136 13.13 1.64 -9.70
C ALA A 136 11.91 0.71 -9.78
N ALA A 137 10.81 1.18 -10.37
CA ALA A 137 9.56 0.43 -10.54
C ALA A 137 9.47 -0.39 -11.84
N ALA A 138 10.57 -0.55 -12.58
CA ALA A 138 10.64 -1.33 -13.83
C ALA A 138 9.56 -0.98 -14.87
N ILE A 139 9.31 0.32 -15.08
CA ILE A 139 8.28 0.83 -15.99
C ILE A 139 8.81 0.96 -17.41
N TRP A 140 8.68 -0.13 -18.18
CA TRP A 140 9.17 -0.21 -19.57
C TRP A 140 8.15 0.15 -20.64
N ARG A 141 6.88 0.34 -20.24
CA ARG A 141 5.76 0.59 -21.16
C ARG A 141 5.06 1.88 -20.80
N ARG A 142 4.61 2.62 -21.81
CA ARG A 142 3.70 3.75 -21.61
C ARG A 142 2.29 3.23 -21.32
N MET A 143 1.81 3.39 -20.09
CA MET A 143 0.51 2.88 -19.63
C MET A 143 -0.64 3.89 -19.74
N ALA A 144 -0.33 5.17 -19.93
CA ALA A 144 -1.29 6.23 -20.14
C ALA A 144 -0.73 7.29 -21.12
N PRO A 145 -1.60 8.11 -21.73
CA PRO A 145 -1.15 9.19 -22.61
C PRO A 145 -0.29 10.25 -21.89
N SER A 146 -0.55 10.49 -20.60
CA SER A 146 0.21 11.40 -19.73
C SER A 146 -0.06 11.12 -18.25
N ALA A 147 0.76 11.70 -17.36
CA ALA A 147 0.55 11.67 -15.91
C ALA A 147 -0.80 12.32 -15.51
N ASP A 148 -1.15 13.46 -16.12
CA ASP A 148 -2.42 14.14 -15.90
C ASP A 148 -3.62 13.26 -16.28
N ALA A 149 -3.51 12.51 -17.38
CA ALA A 149 -4.60 11.65 -17.84
C ALA A 149 -4.88 10.54 -16.82
N ILE A 150 -3.83 9.84 -16.36
CA ILE A 150 -4.01 8.76 -15.37
C ILE A 150 -4.48 9.29 -14.01
N ALA A 151 -4.02 10.48 -13.60
CA ALA A 151 -4.47 11.11 -12.36
C ALA A 151 -5.97 11.49 -12.42
N ARG A 152 -6.43 12.15 -13.48
CA ARG A 152 -7.83 12.57 -13.61
C ARG A 152 -8.78 11.37 -13.73
N GLU A 153 -8.41 10.39 -14.54
CA GLU A 153 -9.23 9.20 -14.76
C GLU A 153 -9.25 8.29 -13.53
N GLY A 154 -8.10 8.11 -12.88
CA GLY A 154 -7.98 7.37 -11.62
C GLY A 154 -8.79 8.01 -10.50
N LEU A 155 -8.72 9.34 -10.35
CA LEU A 155 -9.52 10.06 -9.35
C LEU A 155 -11.02 9.88 -9.60
N ALA A 156 -11.46 10.00 -10.85
CA ALA A 156 -12.85 9.78 -11.22
C ALA A 156 -13.30 8.34 -10.95
N PHE A 157 -12.43 7.36 -11.19
CA PHE A 157 -12.69 5.95 -10.89
C PHE A 157 -12.83 5.71 -9.39
N ILE A 158 -11.87 6.17 -8.59
CA ILE A 158 -11.86 5.99 -7.13
C ILE A 158 -13.05 6.67 -6.47
N ARG A 159 -13.43 7.88 -6.90
CA ARG A 159 -14.64 8.55 -6.39
C ARG A 159 -15.91 7.73 -6.60
N ARG A 160 -16.09 7.14 -7.79
CA ARG A 160 -17.26 6.27 -8.05
C ARG A 160 -17.25 5.02 -7.19
N MET A 161 -16.08 4.45 -6.92
CA MET A 161 -15.94 3.30 -6.02
C MET A 161 -16.24 3.69 -4.57
N ALA A 162 -15.69 4.82 -4.10
CA ALA A 162 -15.96 5.34 -2.77
C ALA A 162 -17.45 5.64 -2.55
N GLU A 163 -18.09 6.33 -3.50
CA GLU A 163 -19.55 6.60 -3.48
C GLU A 163 -20.38 5.30 -3.44
N ARG A 164 -19.97 4.26 -4.17
CA ARG A 164 -20.66 2.96 -4.19
C ARG A 164 -20.61 2.24 -2.83
N TYR A 165 -19.51 2.39 -2.11
CA TYR A 165 -19.21 1.64 -0.89
C TYR A 165 -19.28 2.48 0.40
N ASP A 166 -19.76 3.73 0.30
CA ASP A 166 -19.91 4.67 1.43
C ASP A 166 -18.60 4.91 2.21
N LEU A 167 -17.53 5.20 1.45
CA LEU A 167 -16.18 5.52 1.93
C LEU A 167 -15.85 7.01 1.76
#